data_AF-A0AAN4ZHI0-F1
#
_entry.id   AF-A0AAN4ZHI0-F1
#
_cell.length_a   1.000
_cell.length_b   1.000
_cell.length_c   1.000
_cell.angle_alpha   90.00
_cell.angle_beta   90.00
_cell.angle_gamma   90.00
#
_symmetry.space_group_name_H-M   'P 1'
#
loop_
_entity.id
_entity.type
_entity.pdbx_description
1 polymer ?
#
loop_
_entity_poly.entity_id
_entity_poly.type
_entity_poly.pdbx_seq_one_letter_code
_entity_poly.pdbx_strand_id
1 'polypeptide(L)'
;MKALFVLLYSLLFDLATPPETREAPVLDARLPTTHTPKDCLQCMCEVESGCTNKPCNSDPPGKSESCGYYQIKLAYYSECGTPGWKKGKETMEVAWKRCAANKNCSMQCVIAYHNRWKHLCPGKSPCEQMSKQHNGGPYGCKRESTEKYWNKIKKACDIKI
;
A
#
# COMPACT_ATOMS: atom_id res chain seq x y z
N MET A 1 -91.30 -11.76 13.96
CA MET A 1 -90.58 -13.05 13.94
C MET A 1 -89.19 -12.83 14.49
N LYS A 2 -88.87 -13.57 15.57
CA LYS A 2 -87.57 -14.02 16.10
C LYS A 2 -86.29 -13.36 15.54
N ALA A 3 -85.23 -13.01 16.27
CA ALA A 3 -84.87 -13.05 17.70
C ALA A 3 -83.33 -13.08 17.74
N LEU A 4 -82.71 -12.24 18.59
CA LEU A 4 -81.44 -12.45 19.33
C LEU A 4 -80.14 -12.72 18.50
N PHE A 5 -78.90 -12.36 18.86
CA PHE A 5 -78.14 -12.11 20.10
C PHE A 5 -77.06 -11.04 19.74
N VAL A 6 -76.76 -9.95 20.47
CA VAL A 6 -76.37 -9.75 21.89
C VAL A 6 -74.90 -10.11 22.18
N LEU A 7 -74.10 -9.04 22.37
CA LEU A 7 -72.89 -8.88 23.22
C LEU A 7 -71.58 -9.53 22.69
N LEU A 8 -70.40 -8.92 22.75
CA LEU A 8 -69.70 -8.28 23.89
C LEU A 8 -68.71 -7.20 23.40
N TYR A 9 -68.67 -6.01 24.01
CA TYR A 9 -67.60 -5.50 24.92
C TYR A 9 -66.17 -5.65 24.36
N SER A 10 -65.38 -4.59 24.11
CA SER A 10 -64.69 -3.76 25.12
C SER A 10 -63.92 -2.65 24.35
N LEU A 11 -63.97 -1.36 24.73
CA LEU A 11 -62.92 -0.63 25.48
C LEU A 11 -61.50 -0.83 24.89
N LEU A 12 -60.59 0.13 24.71
CA LEU A 12 -60.43 1.55 25.00
C LEU A 12 -58.95 1.84 24.60
N PHE A 13 -58.62 3.10 24.33
CA PHE A 13 -57.26 3.68 24.31
C PHE A 13 -56.30 3.31 23.16
N ASP A 14 -56.35 4.15 22.14
CA ASP A 14 -55.15 4.71 21.51
C ASP A 14 -54.26 5.38 22.57
N LEU A 15 -53.16 4.72 22.94
CA LEU A 15 -51.97 5.41 23.44
C LEU A 15 -50.75 4.80 22.75
N ALA A 16 -50.16 5.63 21.91
CA ALA A 16 -48.94 5.39 21.17
C ALA A 16 -47.84 4.79 22.05
N THR A 17 -47.37 3.60 21.68
CA THR A 17 -46.00 3.20 22.00
C THR A 17 -45.09 3.72 20.89
N PRO A 18 -44.02 4.48 21.20
CA PRO A 18 -43.03 4.83 20.19
C PRO A 18 -42.38 3.55 19.68
N PRO A 19 -42.04 3.46 18.37
CA PRO A 19 -41.30 2.31 17.88
C PRO A 19 -39.95 2.26 18.60
N GLU A 20 -39.78 1.18 19.35
CA GLU A 20 -38.53 0.75 19.95
C GLU A 20 -37.42 0.87 18.90
N THR A 21 -36.47 1.76 19.16
CA THR A 21 -35.24 1.86 18.39
C THR A 21 -34.56 0.50 18.50
N ARG A 22 -34.72 -0.33 17.47
CA ARG A 22 -33.85 -1.47 17.25
C ARG A 22 -32.46 -0.90 17.01
N GLU A 23 -31.70 -0.79 18.10
CA GLU A 23 -30.27 -0.55 18.03
C GLU A 23 -29.70 -1.64 17.13
N ALA A 24 -29.27 -1.23 15.94
CA ALA A 24 -28.48 -2.08 15.08
C ALA A 24 -27.30 -2.59 15.90
N PRO A 25 -26.90 -3.87 15.76
CA PRO A 25 -25.74 -4.37 16.47
C PRO A 25 -24.57 -3.45 16.13
N VAL A 26 -23.96 -2.87 17.17
CA VAL A 26 -22.74 -2.07 17.06
C VAL A 26 -21.69 -3.01 16.50
N LEU A 27 -21.53 -2.98 15.18
CA LEU A 27 -20.46 -3.65 14.48
C LEU A 27 -19.18 -3.04 15.04
N ASP A 28 -18.42 -3.84 15.79
CA ASP A 28 -17.06 -3.51 16.22
C ASP A 28 -16.28 -3.09 14.97
N ALA A 29 -16.12 -1.77 14.81
CA ALA A 29 -15.44 -1.14 13.69
C ALA A 29 -13.92 -1.26 13.91
N ARG A 30 -13.42 -2.49 14.01
CA ARG A 30 -12.04 -2.81 13.65
C ARG A 30 -12.04 -3.48 12.29
N LEU A 31 -12.40 -2.68 11.28
CA LEU A 31 -11.92 -2.93 9.92
C LEU A 31 -10.37 -3.00 10.00
N PRO A 32 -9.73 -4.07 9.52
CA PRO A 32 -8.28 -4.05 9.38
C PRO A 32 -7.96 -2.87 8.46
N THR A 33 -7.10 -1.98 8.91
CA THR A 33 -6.62 -0.84 8.12
C THR A 33 -5.92 -1.39 6.88
N THR A 34 -6.68 -1.63 5.82
CA THR A 34 -6.15 -1.94 4.50
C THR A 34 -5.51 -0.66 4.01
N HIS A 35 -4.27 -0.44 4.44
CA HIS A 35 -3.42 0.62 3.93
C HIS A 35 -3.43 0.49 2.41
N THR A 36 -3.83 1.57 1.75
CA THR A 36 -3.89 1.61 0.30
C THR A 36 -2.46 1.47 -0.25
N PRO A 37 -2.30 1.04 -1.51
CA PRO A 37 -0.97 1.04 -2.15
C PRO A 37 -0.27 2.41 -2.12
N LYS A 38 -1.03 3.52 -2.05
CA LYS A 38 -0.49 4.88 -1.88
C LYS A 38 0.20 5.05 -0.52
N ASP A 39 -0.35 4.47 0.53
CA ASP A 39 0.24 4.55 1.87
C ASP A 39 1.56 3.79 1.93
N CYS A 40 1.63 2.62 1.27
CA CYS A 40 2.85 1.84 1.20
C CYS A 40 4.01 2.58 0.50
N LEU A 41 3.74 3.25 -0.62
CA LEU A 41 4.74 4.03 -1.35
C LEU A 41 5.29 5.19 -0.53
N GLN A 42 4.46 5.82 0.32
CA GLN A 42 4.92 6.87 1.21
C GLN A 42 5.85 6.29 2.29
N CYS A 43 5.47 5.20 2.96
CA CYS A 43 6.33 4.57 3.97
C CYS A 43 7.66 4.08 3.38
N MET A 44 7.64 3.52 2.17
CA MET A 44 8.88 3.14 1.47
C MET A 44 9.77 4.34 1.23
N CYS A 45 9.20 5.46 0.78
CA CYS A 45 9.94 6.72 0.60
C CYS A 45 10.58 7.19 1.91
N GLU A 46 9.83 7.16 3.01
CA GLU A 46 10.34 7.52 4.35
C GLU A 46 11.46 6.59 4.82
N VAL A 47 11.32 5.27 4.66
CA VAL A 47 12.34 4.30 5.09
C VAL A 47 13.61 4.38 4.25
N GLU A 48 13.51 4.66 2.95
CA GLU A 48 14.67 4.75 2.06
C GLU A 48 15.45 6.05 2.24
N SER A 49 14.76 7.16 2.50
CA SER A 49 15.40 8.49 2.38
C SER A 49 14.86 9.56 3.34
N GLY A 50 13.96 9.24 4.27
CA GLY A 50 13.12 10.24 4.94
C GLY A 50 12.24 11.01 3.95
N CYS A 51 11.91 10.34 2.84
CA CYS A 51 11.25 10.88 1.67
C CYS A 51 11.87 12.18 1.12
N THR A 52 13.20 12.23 1.08
CA THR A 52 13.99 13.33 0.52
C THR A 52 14.87 12.89 -0.63
N ASN A 53 15.32 13.82 -1.47
CA ASN A 53 16.28 13.52 -2.52
C ASN A 53 17.69 13.31 -1.93
N LYS A 54 18.02 12.06 -1.58
CA LYS A 54 19.35 11.70 -1.11
C LYS A 54 20.33 11.52 -2.28
N PRO A 55 21.62 11.88 -2.09
CA PRO A 55 22.63 11.65 -3.12
C PRO A 55 22.76 10.16 -3.45
N CYS A 56 23.35 9.88 -4.61
CA CYS A 56 23.74 8.53 -4.97
C CYS A 56 24.86 8.07 -4.05
N ASN A 57 24.65 6.93 -3.38
CA ASN A 57 25.65 6.33 -2.50
C ASN A 57 25.84 4.86 -2.84
N SER A 58 27.08 4.40 -2.84
CA SER A 58 27.44 2.98 -2.89
C SER A 58 27.95 2.54 -1.52
N ASP A 59 27.30 1.53 -0.93
CA ASP A 59 27.72 0.94 0.34
C ASP A 59 27.94 -0.58 0.19
N PRO A 60 29.18 -1.09 0.31
CA PRO A 60 30.44 -0.34 0.41
C PRO A 60 30.81 0.44 -0.87
N PRO A 61 31.75 1.41 -0.79
CA PRO A 61 32.23 2.19 -1.93
C PRO A 61 32.70 1.31 -3.09
N GLY A 62 32.36 1.71 -4.33
CA GLY A 62 32.71 0.96 -5.55
C GLY A 62 31.75 -0.19 -5.90
N LYS A 63 30.65 -0.36 -5.16
CA LYS A 63 29.53 -1.24 -5.54
C LYS A 63 28.41 -0.48 -6.25
N SER A 64 27.33 -1.20 -6.60
CA SER A 64 26.13 -0.62 -7.21
C SER A 64 25.55 0.50 -6.33
N GLU A 65 25.62 1.72 -6.85
CA GLU A 65 25.02 2.92 -6.28
C GLU A 65 23.49 2.83 -6.21
N SER A 66 22.93 3.46 -5.17
CA SER A 66 21.49 3.64 -4.96
C SER A 66 21.20 5.14 -4.81
N CYS A 67 20.16 5.66 -5.47
CA CYS A 67 19.95 7.12 -5.60
C CYS A 67 18.54 7.58 -5.20
N GLY A 68 18.45 8.80 -4.68
CA GLY A 68 17.22 9.59 -4.60
C GLY A 68 16.17 9.08 -3.60
N TYR A 69 14.91 9.40 -3.87
CA TYR A 69 13.78 9.22 -2.93
C TYR A 69 13.56 7.77 -2.48
N TYR A 70 13.78 6.83 -3.40
CA TYR A 70 13.55 5.41 -3.17
C TYR A 70 14.85 4.59 -3.22
N GLN A 71 16.02 5.24 -3.22
CA GLN A 71 17.32 4.58 -3.31
C GLN A 71 17.36 3.56 -4.48
N ILE A 72 16.89 3.99 -5.65
CA ILE A 72 16.80 3.14 -6.85
C ILE A 72 18.20 2.91 -7.42
N LYS A 73 18.52 1.66 -7.77
CA LYS A 73 19.75 1.27 -8.48
C LYS A 73 19.56 1.33 -10.01
N LEU A 74 20.64 1.47 -10.76
CA LEU A 74 20.57 1.50 -12.24
C LEU A 74 19.89 0.25 -12.82
N ALA A 75 20.23 -0.95 -12.32
CA ALA A 75 19.60 -2.20 -12.76
C ALA A 75 18.11 -2.30 -12.39
N TYR A 76 17.69 -1.65 -11.30
CA TYR A 76 16.27 -1.55 -10.96
C TYR A 76 15.55 -0.65 -11.97
N TYR A 77 16.18 0.48 -12.32
CA TYR A 77 15.64 1.44 -13.29
C TYR A 77 15.48 0.85 -14.70
N SER A 78 16.45 0.05 -15.16
CA SER A 78 16.34 -0.66 -16.44
C SER A 78 15.14 -1.61 -16.47
N GLU A 79 14.86 -2.26 -15.34
CA GLU A 79 13.80 -3.25 -15.21
C GLU A 79 12.42 -2.63 -15.00
N CYS A 80 12.33 -1.38 -14.50
CA CYS A 80 11.07 -0.66 -14.35
C CYS A 80 10.59 0.07 -15.62
N GLY A 81 11.20 -0.21 -16.78
CA GLY A 81 10.82 0.38 -18.06
C GLY A 81 11.44 1.76 -18.33
N THR A 82 12.43 2.18 -17.55
CA THR A 82 13.21 3.41 -17.77
C THR A 82 12.37 4.70 -17.92
N PRO A 83 11.47 5.01 -16.96
CA PRO A 83 10.58 6.16 -17.08
C PRO A 83 11.36 7.47 -17.27
N GLY A 84 10.93 8.26 -18.25
CA GLY A 84 11.51 9.55 -18.58
C GLY A 84 12.86 9.51 -19.31
N TRP A 85 13.38 8.33 -19.70
CA TRP A 85 14.63 8.24 -20.46
C TRP A 85 14.45 8.72 -21.91
N LYS A 86 15.22 9.74 -22.29
CA LYS A 86 15.26 10.27 -23.66
C LYS A 86 16.36 9.56 -24.45
N LYS A 87 16.06 8.36 -24.96
CA LYS A 87 16.99 7.57 -25.78
C LYS A 87 17.55 8.40 -26.94
N GLY A 88 18.86 8.31 -27.17
CA GLY A 88 19.59 9.10 -28.18
C GLY A 88 19.93 10.53 -27.76
N LYS A 89 19.43 11.02 -26.62
CA LYS A 89 19.75 12.36 -26.08
C LYS A 89 20.56 12.31 -24.78
N GLU A 90 20.47 11.21 -24.03
CA GLU A 90 21.20 11.01 -22.77
C GLU A 90 21.50 9.52 -22.54
N THR A 91 22.50 9.23 -21.71
CA THR A 91 22.77 7.85 -21.27
C THR A 91 21.69 7.37 -20.29
N MET A 92 21.53 6.05 -20.16
CA MET A 92 20.59 5.48 -19.16
C MET A 92 20.97 5.89 -17.74
N GLU A 93 22.27 6.04 -17.45
CA GLU A 93 22.75 6.46 -16.14
C GLU A 93 22.30 7.88 -15.79
N VAL A 94 22.39 8.83 -16.73
CA VAL A 94 21.90 10.20 -16.56
C VAL A 94 20.38 10.21 -16.34
N ALA A 95 19.64 9.45 -17.15
CA ALA A 95 18.20 9.32 -17.01
C ALA A 95 17.79 8.71 -15.67
N TRP A 96 18.49 7.66 -15.23
CA TRP A 96 18.28 6.99 -13.94
C TRP A 96 18.50 7.96 -12.79
N LYS A 97 19.65 8.64 -12.72
CA LYS A 97 19.98 9.59 -11.64
C LYS A 97 18.94 10.73 -11.58
N ARG A 98 18.55 11.27 -12.75
CA ARG A 98 17.50 12.30 -12.86
C ARG A 98 16.12 11.78 -12.41
N CYS A 99 15.76 10.55 -12.77
CA CYS A 99 14.48 9.97 -12.37
C CYS A 99 14.45 9.65 -10.87
N ALA A 100 15.54 9.07 -10.33
CA ALA A 100 15.69 8.78 -8.92
C ALA A 100 15.59 10.05 -8.05
N ALA A 101 16.15 11.15 -8.52
CA ALA A 101 16.08 12.47 -7.89
C ALA A 101 14.73 13.20 -8.05
N ASN A 102 13.75 12.61 -8.75
CA ASN A 102 12.42 13.16 -8.91
C ASN A 102 11.38 12.23 -8.26
N LYS A 103 10.65 12.71 -7.23
CA LYS A 103 9.72 11.86 -6.45
C LYS A 103 8.68 11.17 -7.32
N ASN A 104 8.10 11.87 -8.29
CA ASN A 104 7.06 11.30 -9.16
C ASN A 104 7.63 10.24 -10.12
N CYS A 105 8.76 10.53 -10.77
CA CYS A 105 9.40 9.59 -11.68
C CYS A 105 9.85 8.31 -10.97
N SER A 106 10.51 8.46 -9.82
CA SER A 106 10.96 7.35 -9.00
C SER A 106 9.79 6.50 -8.45
N MET A 107 8.70 7.13 -8.00
CA MET A 107 7.47 6.43 -7.61
C MET A 107 6.89 5.61 -8.77
N GLN A 108 6.81 6.18 -9.98
CA GLN A 108 6.37 5.44 -11.18
C GLN A 108 7.26 4.23 -11.48
N CYS A 109 8.57 4.37 -11.31
CA CYS A 109 9.51 3.27 -11.45
C CYS A 109 9.25 2.15 -10.43
N VAL A 110 9.02 2.47 -9.15
CA VAL A 110 8.69 1.46 -8.12
C VAL A 110 7.40 0.73 -8.46
N ILE A 111 6.35 1.44 -8.87
CA ILE A 111 5.08 0.86 -9.30
C ILE A 111 5.26 -0.06 -10.50
N ALA A 112 6.00 0.37 -11.52
CA ALA A 112 6.25 -0.42 -12.73
C ALA A 112 7.05 -1.70 -12.42
N TYR A 113 8.06 -1.59 -11.56
CA TYR A 113 8.87 -2.74 -11.13
C TYR A 113 8.03 -3.76 -10.34
N HIS A 114 7.21 -3.29 -9.40
CA HIS A 114 6.27 -4.15 -8.68
C HIS A 114 5.30 -4.85 -9.65
N ASN A 115 4.70 -4.11 -10.59
CA ASN A 115 3.78 -4.71 -11.56
C ASN A 115 4.46 -5.76 -12.45
N ARG A 116 5.72 -5.55 -12.82
CA ARG A 116 6.51 -6.53 -13.57
C ARG A 116 6.71 -7.81 -12.78
N TRP A 117 7.01 -7.72 -11.49
CA TRP A 117 7.51 -8.86 -10.71
C TRP A 117 6.54 -9.47 -9.71
N LYS A 118 5.40 -8.84 -9.39
CA LYS A 118 4.45 -9.27 -8.34
C LYS A 118 4.03 -10.74 -8.41
N HIS A 119 3.95 -11.30 -9.62
CA HIS A 119 3.63 -12.71 -9.84
C HIS A 119 4.63 -13.69 -9.20
N LEU A 120 5.87 -13.27 -8.94
CA LEU A 120 6.90 -14.06 -8.23
C LEU A 120 6.77 -14.03 -6.70
N CYS A 121 5.79 -13.29 -6.17
CA CYS A 121 5.51 -13.13 -4.76
C CYS A 121 4.05 -13.46 -4.40
N PRO A 122 3.57 -14.68 -4.69
CA PRO A 122 2.19 -15.07 -4.40
C PRO A 122 1.91 -15.11 -2.89
N GLY A 123 0.65 -14.93 -2.52
CA GLY A 123 0.17 -15.10 -1.13
C GLY A 123 0.56 -13.97 -0.16
N LYS A 124 1.15 -12.88 -0.66
CA LYS A 124 1.50 -11.70 0.16
C LYS A 124 0.61 -10.51 -0.17
N SER A 125 0.49 -9.56 0.76
CA SER A 125 -0.23 -8.30 0.48
C SER A 125 0.51 -7.46 -0.57
N PRO A 126 -0.16 -6.58 -1.33
CA PRO A 126 0.52 -5.72 -2.31
C PRO A 126 1.68 -4.91 -1.73
N CYS A 127 1.55 -4.43 -0.48
CA CYS A 127 2.63 -3.68 0.17
C CYS A 127 3.82 -4.55 0.54
N GLU A 128 3.59 -5.76 1.05
CA GLU A 128 4.67 -6.72 1.33
C GLU A 128 5.38 -7.14 0.05
N GLN A 129 4.62 -7.41 -1.03
CA GLN A 129 5.19 -7.72 -2.34
C GLN A 129 6.10 -6.59 -2.82
N MET A 130 5.56 -5.37 -2.90
CA MET A 130 6.28 -4.20 -3.40
C MET A 130 7.52 -3.88 -2.57
N SER A 131 7.42 -3.88 -1.24
CA SER A 131 8.56 -3.57 -0.36
C SER A 131 9.66 -4.63 -0.40
N LYS A 132 9.32 -5.91 -0.33
CA LYS A 132 10.32 -6.99 -0.40
C LYS A 132 10.97 -7.06 -1.77
N GLN A 133 10.22 -6.82 -2.84
CA GLN A 133 10.77 -6.76 -4.20
C GLN A 133 11.64 -5.52 -4.43
N HIS A 134 11.28 -4.39 -3.83
CA HIS A 134 12.10 -3.19 -3.84
C HIS A 134 13.47 -3.43 -3.20
N ASN A 135 13.49 -4.06 -2.02
CA ASN A 135 14.73 -4.32 -1.29
C ASN A 135 15.54 -5.50 -1.85
N GLY A 136 14.87 -6.56 -2.33
CA GLY A 136 15.48 -7.84 -2.67
C GLY A 136 15.50 -8.19 -4.15
N GLY A 137 14.96 -7.35 -5.04
CA GLY A 137 14.79 -7.65 -6.46
C GLY A 137 13.60 -8.58 -6.74
N PRO A 138 13.53 -9.23 -7.93
CA PRO A 138 12.33 -9.95 -8.38
C PRO A 138 11.87 -11.05 -7.41
N TYR A 139 12.83 -11.75 -6.81
CA TYR A 139 12.61 -12.82 -5.84
C TYR A 139 12.70 -12.37 -4.38
N GLY A 140 12.63 -11.06 -4.11
CA GLY A 140 12.80 -10.51 -2.76
C GLY A 140 11.92 -11.18 -1.71
N CYS A 141 10.69 -11.55 -2.07
CA CYS A 141 9.78 -12.23 -1.15
C CYS A 141 10.23 -13.59 -0.64
N LYS A 142 11.14 -14.27 -1.36
CA LYS A 142 11.71 -15.57 -1.00
C LYS A 142 13.01 -15.43 -0.19
N ARG A 143 13.49 -14.20 0.05
CA ARG A 143 14.76 -13.93 0.72
C ARG A 143 14.52 -13.45 2.14
N GLU A 144 15.02 -14.21 3.11
CA GLU A 144 15.01 -13.83 4.53
C GLU A 144 15.68 -12.46 4.79
N SER A 145 16.67 -12.10 3.98
CA SER A 145 17.36 -10.80 4.07
C SER A 145 16.43 -9.59 3.92
N THR A 146 15.26 -9.77 3.30
CA THR A 146 14.26 -8.70 3.13
C THR A 146 13.31 -8.53 4.31
N GLU A 147 13.29 -9.47 5.27
CA GLU A 147 12.39 -9.40 6.44
C GLU A 147 12.71 -8.20 7.33
N LYS A 148 13.99 -7.89 7.51
CA LYS A 148 14.41 -6.71 8.27
C LYS A 148 13.89 -5.42 7.64
N TYR A 149 13.90 -5.34 6.30
CA TYR A 149 13.35 -4.20 5.58
C TYR A 149 11.83 -4.15 5.70
N TRP A 150 11.14 -5.27 5.47
CA TRP A 150 9.68 -5.35 5.59
C TRP A 150 9.20 -4.94 6.99
N ASN A 151 9.88 -5.37 8.05
CA ASN A 151 9.57 -4.95 9.41
C ASN A 151 9.72 -3.44 9.65
N LYS A 152 10.63 -2.75 8.94
CA LYS A 152 10.70 -1.27 8.98
C LYS A 152 9.48 -0.65 8.32
N ILE A 153 9.06 -1.18 7.17
CA ILE A 153 7.87 -0.69 6.45
C ILE A 153 6.61 -0.88 7.27
N LYS A 154 6.43 -2.05 7.91
CA LYS A 154 5.29 -2.27 8.80
C LYS A 154 5.21 -1.24 9.91
N LYS A 155 6.34 -0.92 10.55
CA LYS A 155 6.41 0.12 11.58
C LYS A 155 6.10 1.52 11.02
N ALA A 156 6.67 1.86 9.88
CA ALA A 156 6.45 3.17 9.23
C ALA A 156 5.01 3.36 8.76
N CYS A 157 4.32 2.28 8.39
CA CYS A 157 2.93 2.28 7.95
C CYS A 157 1.92 1.91 9.05
N ASP A 158 2.31 1.71 10.31
CA ASP A 158 1.43 1.15 11.36
C ASP A 158 0.66 -0.13 10.91
N ILE A 159 1.32 -0.99 10.13
CA ILE A 159 0.76 -2.27 9.71
C ILE A 159 0.97 -3.25 10.87
N LYS A 160 -0.15 -3.66 11.47
CA LYS A 160 -0.16 -4.67 12.54
C LYS A 160 0.39 -6.00 12.00
N ILE A 161 1.26 -6.63 12.80
CA ILE A 161 1.92 -7.92 12.49
C ILE A 161 0.97 -9.06 12.76
#